data_AF-A0A9W8B9L9-F1
#
_entry.id   AF-A0A9W8B9L9-F1
#
_cell.length_a   1.000
_cell.length_b   1.000
_cell.length_c   1.000
_cell.angle_alpha   90.00
_cell.angle_beta   90.00
_cell.angle_gamma   90.00
#
_symmetry.space_group_name_H-M   'P 1'
#
loop_
_entity.id
_entity.type
_entity.pdbx_description
1 polymer ?
#
loop_
_entity_poly.entity_id
_entity_poly.type
_entity_poly.pdbx_seq_one_letter_code
_entity_poly.pdbx_strand_id
1 'polypeptide(L)'
;MARPPPSVSASGIDLLFEGFDTMSELDEARSGMPEDLPDVQNDEVIKNVLTKGVDLRQYARQIEQELNRLEDEQLASYEENEGALLELDSEIKGCDEVLADMEKLLVNFKSSLGAINNDIQSLQNDSLSMSIKLKNRVVAERQLDKIIQGVVIPPNAVRLICDGEVNERYLECLVDVNKRIAYMRVHSKQHNRLKAFQEIQPELDRLCQRASSKTREFLLEKINVLRSLNSNAHVLQSSIFLKYRFFNHFLIERHPEAAVEVRDNYIHIMRQYYLDHFDAYQRGLMKLERVVADKADVIGMEETNKLSLFGAAKPVVRDKANVFNLGTRAASALIEGEDSPQAIVLSIAGDTNEKYPFEALFHSYSLALVDNATTEYEFIMQFFVSPKARQKITGSDMARMVFSHIFEPSMRVGEQFLRAYLETTYDALGVLLCVRIMSQLASELQRRQ
;
A
#
# COMPACT_ATOMS: atom_id res chain seq x y z
N MET A 1 -16.30 18.76 -8.26
CA MET A 1 -16.24 20.24 -8.39
C MET A 1 -14.78 20.65 -8.50
N ALA A 2 -14.35 21.05 -9.69
CA ALA A 2 -13.20 21.94 -9.92
C ALA A 2 -13.27 22.37 -11.40
N ARG A 3 -13.33 23.69 -11.62
CA ARG A 3 -13.47 24.35 -12.93
C ARG A 3 -12.21 24.18 -13.79
N PRO A 4 -12.32 24.19 -15.13
CA PRO A 4 -11.16 24.35 -16.00
C PRO A 4 -10.68 25.82 -16.01
N PRO A 5 -9.36 26.09 -16.10
CA PRO A 5 -8.82 27.44 -16.28
C PRO A 5 -8.74 27.83 -17.78
N PRO A 6 -8.50 29.12 -18.09
CA PRO A 6 -9.09 29.79 -19.25
C PRO A 6 -8.26 29.66 -20.54
N SER A 7 -8.96 29.73 -21.67
CA SER A 7 -8.41 29.99 -22.99
C SER A 7 -7.86 31.42 -23.05
N VAL A 8 -6.53 31.55 -23.15
CA VAL A 8 -5.88 32.82 -23.46
C VAL A 8 -5.67 32.88 -24.97
N SER A 9 -6.45 33.75 -25.59
CA SER A 9 -6.26 34.25 -26.96
C SER A 9 -4.91 34.97 -27.05
N ALA A 10 -3.99 34.43 -27.85
CA ALA A 10 -2.78 35.15 -28.22
C ALA A 10 -3.15 36.22 -29.27
N SER A 11 -3.11 37.46 -28.81
CA SER A 11 -3.12 38.70 -29.58
C SER A 11 -2.13 38.64 -30.74
N GLY A 12 -2.64 38.85 -31.95
CA GLY A 12 -1.83 39.23 -33.10
C GLY A 12 -1.14 40.56 -32.80
N ILE A 13 0.18 40.58 -32.96
CA ILE A 13 0.96 41.82 -32.98
C ILE A 13 0.96 42.24 -34.44
N ASP A 14 0.20 43.30 -34.73
CA ASP A 14 0.37 44.13 -35.91
C ASP A 14 1.77 44.75 -35.89
N LEU A 15 2.57 44.39 -36.88
CA LEU A 15 3.67 45.22 -37.37
C LEU A 15 3.48 45.34 -38.88
N LEU A 16 2.57 46.25 -39.25
CA LEU A 16 2.54 46.90 -40.56
C LEU A 16 3.92 47.51 -40.80
N PHE A 17 4.71 46.86 -41.63
CA PHE A 17 5.89 47.46 -42.24
C PHE A 17 5.42 48.03 -43.57
N GLU A 18 5.25 49.35 -43.62
CA GLU A 18 5.00 50.11 -44.85
C GLU A 18 6.18 49.87 -45.80
N GLY A 19 5.93 49.04 -46.81
CA GLY A 19 6.82 48.87 -47.95
C GLY A 19 6.80 50.13 -48.79
N PHE A 20 8.00 50.67 -49.03
CA PHE A 20 8.28 51.78 -49.92
C PHE A 20 7.95 51.35 -51.35
N ASP A 21 6.76 51.72 -51.85
CA ASP A 21 6.36 51.55 -53.24
C ASP A 21 7.29 52.38 -54.14
N THR A 22 8.21 51.69 -54.82
CA THR A 22 9.04 52.26 -55.88
C THR A 22 8.78 51.50 -57.16
N MET A 23 7.56 51.56 -57.66
CA MET A 23 7.21 51.22 -59.04
C MET A 23 5.92 51.95 -59.45
N SER A 24 6.01 53.26 -59.72
CA SER A 24 4.98 53.99 -60.47
C SER A 24 5.44 55.39 -60.90
N GLU A 25 6.66 55.54 -61.42
CA GLU A 25 7.05 56.76 -62.13
C GLU A 25 7.97 56.35 -63.27
N LEU A 26 7.42 56.12 -64.47
CA LEU A 26 8.13 56.20 -65.77
C LEU A 26 7.23 55.95 -67.00
N ASP A 27 5.90 56.10 -66.90
CA ASP A 27 4.99 55.88 -68.05
C ASP A 27 4.15 57.12 -68.45
N GLU A 28 4.52 58.33 -68.01
CA GLU A 28 3.85 59.59 -68.37
C GLU A 28 4.76 60.55 -69.17
N ALA A 29 5.35 60.08 -70.27
CA ALA A 29 6.07 60.97 -71.19
C ALA A 29 5.85 60.64 -72.68
N ARG A 30 4.68 60.11 -73.06
CA ARG A 30 4.42 59.78 -74.47
C ARG A 30 2.94 59.81 -74.89
N SER A 31 2.24 60.93 -74.67
CA SER A 31 1.14 61.32 -75.56
C SER A 31 0.77 62.78 -75.36
N GLY A 32 1.14 63.62 -76.31
CA GLY A 32 0.83 65.04 -76.29
C GLY A 32 1.55 65.78 -77.39
N MET A 33 1.34 65.39 -78.65
CA MET A 33 1.46 66.38 -79.71
C MET A 33 0.23 67.29 -79.60
N PRO A 34 0.39 68.61 -79.43
CA PRO A 34 -0.69 69.55 -79.67
C PRO A 34 -1.03 69.48 -81.17
N GLU A 35 -2.13 68.81 -81.47
CA GLU A 35 -2.76 68.75 -82.78
C GLU A 35 -3.64 70.00 -82.94
N ASP A 36 -3.04 71.18 -82.96
CA ASP A 36 -3.72 72.45 -83.27
C ASP A 36 -2.69 73.43 -83.84
N LEU A 37 -2.83 73.76 -85.13
CA LEU A 37 -2.03 74.77 -85.82
C LEU A 37 -2.20 76.13 -85.12
N PRO A 38 -1.14 76.73 -84.56
CA PRO A 38 -1.19 78.14 -84.16
C PRO A 38 -1.35 79.02 -85.41
N ASP A 39 -2.29 79.97 -85.35
CA ASP A 39 -2.61 80.96 -86.38
C ASP A 39 -1.39 81.44 -87.19
N VAL A 40 -1.34 81.03 -88.47
CA VAL A 40 -0.26 81.30 -89.45
C VAL A 40 -0.17 82.79 -89.86
N GLN A 41 -0.86 83.69 -89.16
CA GLN A 41 -0.86 85.12 -89.47
C GLN A 41 0.16 85.96 -88.68
N ASN A 42 0.90 85.38 -87.71
CA ASN A 42 1.82 86.16 -86.87
C ASN A 42 3.25 85.63 -86.71
N ASP A 43 3.66 84.62 -87.49
CA ASP A 43 5.05 84.17 -87.48
C ASP A 43 5.98 85.28 -88.02
N GLU A 44 6.91 85.77 -87.19
CA GLU A 44 7.87 86.81 -87.58
C GLU A 44 8.70 86.39 -88.80
N VAL A 45 8.90 85.07 -88.95
CA VAL A 45 9.56 84.46 -90.10
C VAL A 45 8.74 84.64 -91.39
N ILE A 46 7.42 84.44 -91.34
CA ILE A 46 6.53 84.60 -92.52
C ILE A 46 6.35 86.08 -92.88
N LYS A 47 6.30 87.00 -91.89
CA LYS A 47 6.29 88.46 -92.14
C LYS A 47 7.60 88.97 -92.74
N ASN A 48 8.74 88.41 -92.33
CA ASN A 48 10.05 88.72 -92.93
C ASN A 48 10.21 88.14 -94.35
N VAL A 49 9.48 87.07 -94.69
CA VAL A 49 9.48 86.44 -96.03
C VAL A 49 8.58 87.18 -97.02
N LEU A 50 7.40 87.67 -96.60
CA LEU A 50 6.50 88.46 -97.46
C LEU A 50 7.03 89.86 -97.80
N THR A 51 7.83 90.47 -96.91
CA THR A 51 8.42 91.81 -97.12
C THR A 51 9.65 91.82 -98.03
N LYS A 52 10.32 90.68 -98.22
CA LYS A 52 11.47 90.54 -99.13
C LYS A 52 11.13 90.02 -100.53
N GLY A 53 9.86 89.76 -100.84
CA GLY A 53 9.44 89.37 -102.21
C GLY A 53 10.13 88.10 -102.71
N VAL A 54 10.36 87.12 -101.83
CA VAL A 54 10.93 85.82 -102.18
C VAL A 54 9.85 84.74 -102.08
N ASP A 55 9.80 83.86 -103.07
CA ASP A 55 8.80 82.82 -103.26
C ASP A 55 8.82 81.79 -102.10
N LEU A 56 7.69 81.61 -101.40
CA LEU A 56 7.55 80.76 -100.19
C LEU A 56 8.00 79.31 -100.40
N ARG A 57 7.95 78.82 -101.65
CA ARG A 57 8.45 77.49 -102.02
C ARG A 57 9.98 77.37 -102.02
N GLN A 58 10.69 78.47 -102.26
CA GLN A 58 12.16 78.49 -102.20
C GLN A 58 12.65 78.54 -100.74
N TYR A 59 11.92 79.23 -99.87
CA TYR A 59 12.24 79.31 -98.45
C TYR A 59 11.93 78.01 -97.70
N ALA A 60 10.81 77.34 -98.01
CA ALA A 60 10.53 75.99 -97.52
C ALA A 60 11.63 75.00 -97.92
N ARG A 61 12.16 75.10 -99.16
CA ARG A 61 13.31 74.31 -99.60
C ARG A 61 14.61 74.65 -98.87
N GLN A 62 14.81 75.91 -98.47
CA GLN A 62 15.98 76.30 -97.66
C GLN A 62 15.89 75.74 -96.24
N ILE A 63 14.71 75.81 -95.61
CA ILE A 63 14.49 75.22 -94.28
C ILE A 63 14.63 73.70 -94.35
N GLU A 64 14.08 73.05 -95.37
CA GLU A 64 14.23 71.61 -95.59
C GLU A 64 15.70 71.22 -95.81
N GLN A 65 16.50 72.08 -96.45
CA GLN A 65 17.95 71.91 -96.56
C GLN A 65 18.70 72.14 -95.24
N GLU A 66 18.30 73.13 -94.45
CA GLU A 66 18.90 73.37 -93.11
C GLU A 66 18.52 72.25 -92.12
N LEU A 67 17.30 71.73 -92.20
CA LEU A 67 16.83 70.62 -91.38
C LEU A 67 17.59 69.34 -91.74
N ASN A 68 17.69 69.01 -93.03
CA ASN A 68 18.48 67.87 -93.50
C ASN A 68 19.94 68.02 -93.10
N ARG A 69 20.49 69.23 -93.15
CA ARG A 69 21.87 69.49 -92.71
C ARG A 69 22.05 69.30 -91.20
N LEU A 70 21.09 69.75 -90.39
CA LEU A 70 21.13 69.53 -88.93
C LEU A 70 20.91 68.06 -88.58
N GLU A 71 20.04 67.36 -89.31
CA GLU A 71 19.88 65.91 -89.19
C GLU A 71 21.18 65.20 -89.55
N ASP A 72 21.84 65.58 -90.65
CA ASP A 72 23.13 65.02 -91.05
C ASP A 72 24.24 65.36 -90.02
N GLU A 73 24.26 66.56 -89.45
CA GLU A 73 25.23 66.96 -88.42
C GLU A 73 24.97 66.24 -87.07
N GLN A 74 23.71 66.00 -86.70
CA GLN A 74 23.34 65.23 -85.51
C GLN A 74 23.62 63.74 -85.71
N LEU A 75 23.26 63.18 -86.87
CA LEU A 75 23.61 61.81 -87.24
C LEU A 75 25.11 61.61 -87.25
N ALA A 76 25.88 62.55 -87.79
CA ALA A 76 27.35 62.53 -87.74
C ALA A 76 27.87 62.59 -86.28
N SER A 77 27.28 63.44 -85.43
CA SER A 77 27.63 63.51 -84.00
C SER A 77 27.26 62.24 -83.22
N TYR A 78 26.16 61.57 -83.59
CA TYR A 78 25.77 60.29 -83.02
C TYR A 78 26.67 59.16 -83.53
N GLU A 79 27.03 59.15 -84.81
CA GLU A 79 27.98 58.20 -85.42
C GLU A 79 29.39 58.37 -84.83
N GLU A 80 29.83 59.61 -84.59
CA GLU A 80 31.15 59.89 -84.00
C GLU A 80 31.23 59.45 -82.53
N ASN A 81 30.14 59.61 -81.77
CA ASN A 81 30.07 59.23 -80.35
C ASN A 81 29.43 57.85 -80.11
N GLU A 82 29.07 57.12 -81.18
CA GLU A 82 28.40 55.83 -81.11
C GLU A 82 29.22 54.84 -80.28
N GLY A 83 30.53 54.81 -80.50
CA GLY A 83 31.44 53.93 -79.79
C GLY A 83 31.50 54.19 -78.27
N ALA A 84 31.54 55.47 -77.86
CA ALA A 84 31.59 55.83 -76.44
C ALA A 84 30.26 55.59 -75.72
N LEU A 85 29.14 55.81 -76.40
CA LEU A 85 27.80 55.51 -75.88
C LEU A 85 27.56 54.00 -75.78
N LEU A 86 28.03 53.21 -76.76
CA LEU A 86 27.99 51.75 -76.70
C LEU A 86 28.89 51.18 -75.61
N GLU A 87 30.06 51.79 -75.36
CA GLU A 87 30.97 51.40 -74.27
C GLU A 87 30.35 51.71 -72.90
N LEU A 88 29.74 52.90 -72.72
CA LEU A 88 29.04 53.24 -71.49
C LEU A 88 27.81 52.34 -71.24
N ASP A 89 27.03 52.05 -72.29
CA ASP A 89 25.92 51.09 -72.20
C ASP A 89 26.42 49.68 -71.83
N SER A 90 27.58 49.28 -72.34
CA SER A 90 28.23 48.03 -71.95
C SER A 90 28.70 48.03 -70.50
N GLU A 91 29.25 49.14 -69.98
CA GLU A 91 29.66 49.26 -68.58
C GLU A 91 28.47 49.31 -67.62
N ILE A 92 27.39 50.01 -67.99
CA ILE A 92 26.14 50.05 -67.22
C ILE A 92 25.54 48.65 -67.17
N LYS A 93 25.47 47.94 -68.31
CA LYS A 93 25.05 46.54 -68.34
C LYS A 93 25.94 45.65 -67.48
N GLY A 94 27.25 45.88 -67.47
CA GLY A 94 28.17 45.16 -66.59
C GLY A 94 27.92 45.44 -65.10
N CYS A 95 27.62 46.68 -64.73
CA CYS A 95 27.25 47.04 -63.36
C CYS A 95 25.91 46.41 -62.96
N ASP A 96 24.93 46.40 -63.86
CA ASP A 96 23.63 45.78 -63.66
C ASP A 96 23.75 44.26 -63.49
N GLU A 97 24.63 43.60 -64.27
CA GLU A 97 24.94 42.18 -64.10
C GLU A 97 25.54 41.88 -62.72
N VAL A 98 26.50 42.71 -62.27
CA VAL A 98 27.11 42.55 -60.93
C VAL A 98 26.08 42.79 -59.82
N LEU A 99 25.22 43.80 -59.96
CA LEU A 99 24.15 44.06 -58.99
C LEU A 99 23.12 42.93 -58.97
N ALA A 100 22.75 42.39 -60.13
CA ALA A 100 21.88 41.23 -60.23
C ALA A 100 22.50 39.98 -59.56
N ASP A 101 23.81 39.79 -59.71
CA ASP A 101 24.54 38.70 -59.03
C ASP A 101 24.58 38.89 -57.50
N MET A 102 24.81 40.13 -57.03
CA MET A 102 24.76 40.45 -55.60
C MET A 102 23.35 40.26 -55.02
N GLU A 103 22.32 40.71 -55.74
CA GLU A 103 20.93 40.51 -55.35
C GLU A 103 20.62 39.02 -55.24
N LYS A 104 20.97 38.23 -56.25
CA LYS A 104 20.78 36.78 -56.26
C LYS A 104 21.48 36.10 -55.09
N LEU A 105 22.70 36.53 -54.75
CA LEU A 105 23.44 35.98 -53.61
C LEU A 105 22.76 36.34 -52.28
N LEU A 106 22.31 37.57 -52.10
CA LEU A 106 21.58 38.01 -50.89
C LEU A 106 20.22 37.33 -50.75
N VAL A 107 19.48 37.15 -51.84
CA VAL A 107 18.21 36.41 -51.86
C VAL A 107 18.44 34.95 -51.47
N ASN A 108 19.49 34.32 -52.00
CA ASN A 108 19.87 32.95 -51.63
C ASN A 108 20.29 32.86 -50.16
N PHE A 109 21.04 33.84 -49.64
CA PHE A 109 21.46 33.86 -48.24
C PHE A 109 20.28 34.07 -47.29
N LYS A 110 19.37 34.99 -47.62
CA LYS A 110 18.11 35.21 -46.89
C LYS A 110 17.25 33.94 -46.89
N SER A 111 17.12 33.28 -48.04
CA SER A 111 16.38 32.01 -48.15
C SER A 111 17.03 30.92 -47.28
N SER A 112 18.35 30.81 -47.32
CA SER A 112 19.11 29.84 -46.51
C SER A 112 18.98 30.10 -45.01
N LEU A 113 19.04 31.36 -44.57
CA LEU A 113 18.78 31.72 -43.17
C LEU A 113 17.34 31.44 -42.75
N GLY A 114 16.37 31.71 -43.64
CA GLY A 114 14.97 31.36 -43.41
C GLY A 114 14.77 29.85 -43.25
N ALA A 115 15.42 29.05 -44.10
CA ALA A 115 15.39 27.59 -44.01
C ALA A 115 16.03 27.10 -42.70
N ILE A 116 17.24 27.57 -42.36
CA ILE A 116 17.93 27.19 -41.11
C ILE A 116 17.12 27.60 -39.88
N ASN A 117 16.52 28.79 -39.86
CA ASN A 117 15.71 29.23 -38.74
C ASN A 117 14.44 28.37 -38.59
N ASN A 118 13.79 28.01 -39.70
CA ASN A 118 12.67 27.09 -39.69
C ASN A 118 13.09 25.70 -39.21
N ASP A 119 14.25 25.21 -39.62
CA ASP A 119 14.81 23.93 -39.18
C ASP A 119 15.10 23.94 -37.68
N ILE A 120 15.75 25.00 -37.16
CA ILE A 120 16.01 25.17 -35.72
C ILE A 120 14.70 25.22 -34.94
N GLN A 121 13.71 25.97 -35.43
CA GLN A 121 12.41 26.08 -34.78
C GLN A 121 11.66 24.74 -34.81
N SER A 122 11.75 23.99 -35.91
CA SER A 122 11.22 22.63 -36.03
C SER A 122 11.88 21.69 -35.02
N LEU A 123 13.21 21.69 -34.95
CA LEU A 123 13.99 20.85 -34.04
C LEU A 123 13.73 21.19 -32.57
N GLN A 124 13.54 22.47 -32.25
CA GLN A 124 13.14 22.93 -30.92
C GLN A 124 11.74 22.45 -30.55
N ASN A 125 10.77 22.61 -31.47
CA ASN A 125 9.40 22.11 -31.28
C ASN A 125 9.36 20.60 -31.10
N ASP A 126 10.15 19.87 -31.90
CA ASP A 126 10.28 18.42 -31.81
C ASP A 126 10.90 17.99 -30.48
N SER A 127 11.94 18.68 -30.01
CA SER A 127 12.58 18.41 -28.72
C SER A 127 11.62 18.61 -27.55
N LEU A 128 10.82 19.69 -27.57
CA LEU A 128 9.79 19.95 -26.57
C LEU A 128 8.68 18.90 -26.61
N SER A 129 8.19 18.58 -27.81
CA SER A 129 7.18 17.53 -28.05
C SER A 129 7.67 16.17 -27.54
N MET A 130 8.91 15.81 -27.83
CA MET A 130 9.55 14.57 -27.38
C MET A 130 9.67 14.52 -25.85
N SER A 131 10.07 15.64 -25.23
CA SER A 131 10.17 15.75 -23.77
C SER A 131 8.80 15.57 -23.08
N ILE A 132 7.75 16.17 -23.62
CA ILE A 132 6.37 15.99 -23.12
C ILE A 132 5.91 14.54 -23.29
N LYS A 133 6.15 13.94 -24.46
CA LYS A 133 5.83 12.52 -24.71
C LYS A 133 6.56 11.60 -23.74
N LEU A 134 7.84 11.84 -23.47
CA LEU A 134 8.63 11.07 -22.50
C LEU A 134 8.04 11.20 -21.09
N LYS A 135 7.75 12.42 -20.64
CA LYS A 135 7.17 12.66 -19.32
C LYS A 135 5.82 11.95 -19.16
N ASN A 136 4.97 12.02 -20.18
CA ASN A 136 3.68 11.33 -20.18
C ASN A 136 3.84 9.80 -20.15
N ARG A 137 4.80 9.26 -20.90
CA ARG A 137 5.10 7.81 -20.90
C ARG A 137 5.60 7.33 -19.55
N VAL A 138 6.52 8.05 -18.90
CA VAL A 138 7.03 7.69 -17.55
C VAL A 138 5.91 7.72 -16.51
N VAL A 139 5.00 8.69 -16.57
CA VAL A 139 3.85 8.75 -15.66
C VAL A 139 2.90 7.58 -15.90
N ALA A 140 2.59 7.27 -17.17
CA ALA A 140 1.73 6.16 -17.52
C ALA A 140 2.34 4.81 -17.12
N GLU A 141 3.65 4.62 -17.36
CA GLU A 141 4.41 3.44 -16.96
C GLU A 141 4.30 3.20 -15.45
N ARG A 142 4.53 4.23 -14.62
CA ARG A 142 4.40 4.11 -13.15
C ARG A 142 2.99 3.76 -12.70
N GLN A 143 1.96 4.23 -13.40
CA GLN A 143 0.57 3.89 -13.07
C GLN A 143 0.24 2.46 -13.46
N LEU A 144 0.68 2.02 -14.64
CA LEU A 144 0.51 0.65 -15.12
C LEU A 144 1.27 -0.35 -14.25
N ASP A 145 2.51 -0.05 -13.89
CA ASP A 145 3.34 -0.90 -13.02
C ASP A 145 2.68 -1.13 -11.66
N LYS A 146 2.11 -0.09 -11.04
CA LYS A 146 1.34 -0.23 -9.79
C LYS A 146 0.15 -1.19 -9.92
N ILE A 147 -0.59 -1.11 -11.04
CA ILE A 147 -1.74 -1.99 -11.30
C ILE A 147 -1.26 -3.42 -11.54
N ILE A 148 -0.22 -3.59 -12.36
CA ILE A 148 0.35 -4.90 -12.70
C ILE A 148 0.88 -5.59 -11.44
N GLN A 149 1.68 -4.91 -10.61
CA GLN A 149 2.21 -5.47 -9.37
C GLN A 149 1.10 -5.87 -8.38
N GLY A 150 0.00 -5.11 -8.34
CA GLY A 150 -1.15 -5.39 -7.48
C GLY A 150 -2.02 -6.56 -7.93
N VAL A 151 -2.02 -6.88 -9.22
CA VAL A 151 -2.93 -7.87 -9.84
C VAL A 151 -2.22 -9.17 -10.21
N VAL A 152 -0.96 -9.11 -10.67
CA VAL A 152 -0.23 -10.28 -11.17
C VAL A 152 0.21 -11.19 -10.03
N ILE A 153 -0.19 -12.46 -10.12
CA ILE A 153 0.31 -13.54 -9.26
C ILE A 153 1.27 -14.40 -10.08
N PRO A 154 2.51 -14.61 -9.61
CA PRO A 154 3.46 -15.50 -10.27
C PRO A 154 2.89 -16.93 -10.39
N PRO A 155 3.08 -17.61 -11.53
CA PRO A 155 2.62 -19.00 -11.70
C PRO A 155 3.19 -19.97 -10.65
N ASN A 156 4.42 -19.70 -10.19
CA ASN A 156 5.04 -20.48 -9.12
C ASN A 156 4.28 -20.37 -7.80
N ALA A 157 3.72 -19.19 -7.49
CA ALA A 157 2.90 -18.99 -6.30
C ALA A 157 1.58 -19.76 -6.39
N VAL A 158 0.96 -19.80 -7.58
CA VAL A 158 -0.25 -20.60 -7.83
C VAL A 158 0.03 -22.09 -7.63
N ARG A 159 1.12 -22.61 -8.20
CA ARG A 159 1.53 -24.01 -8.02
C ARG A 159 1.82 -24.35 -6.56
N LEU A 160 2.52 -23.47 -5.84
CA LEU A 160 2.81 -23.66 -4.42
C LEU A 160 1.53 -23.71 -3.59
N ILE A 161 0.54 -22.86 -3.88
CA ILE A 161 -0.74 -22.87 -3.17
C ILE A 161 -1.58 -24.11 -3.49
N CYS A 162 -1.64 -24.51 -4.76
CA CYS A 162 -2.45 -25.65 -5.19
C CYS A 162 -1.84 -26.99 -4.72
N ASP A 163 -0.56 -27.19 -4.98
CA ASP A 163 0.09 -28.51 -4.91
C ASP A 163 1.14 -28.59 -3.79
N GLY A 164 1.76 -27.48 -3.42
CA GLY A 164 2.88 -27.47 -2.46
C GLY A 164 2.48 -27.72 -1.01
N GLU A 165 3.39 -28.30 -0.23
CA GLU A 165 3.18 -28.58 1.19
C GLU A 165 3.04 -27.31 2.04
N VAL A 166 2.29 -27.41 3.15
CA VAL A 166 2.02 -26.30 4.06
C VAL A 166 3.21 -26.10 5.01
N ASN A 167 4.18 -25.31 4.56
CA ASN A 167 5.41 -24.96 5.28
C ASN A 167 5.54 -23.42 5.46
N GLU A 168 6.63 -22.93 6.07
CA GLU A 168 6.89 -21.49 6.23
C GLU A 168 6.91 -20.74 4.88
N ARG A 169 7.45 -21.36 3.82
CA ARG A 169 7.41 -20.81 2.45
C ARG A 169 5.99 -20.66 1.91
N TYR A 170 5.09 -21.59 2.26
CA TYR A 170 3.68 -21.51 1.89
C TYR A 170 3.02 -20.35 2.62
N LEU A 171 3.35 -20.15 3.89
CA LEU A 171 2.87 -19.03 4.70
C LEU A 171 3.25 -17.68 4.08
N GLU A 172 4.51 -17.47 3.73
CA GLU A 172 4.97 -16.23 3.07
C GLU A 172 4.24 -16.00 1.73
N CYS A 173 4.13 -17.04 0.91
CA CYS A 173 3.41 -16.98 -0.35
C CYS A 173 1.92 -16.62 -0.16
N LEU A 174 1.27 -17.20 0.85
CA LEU A 174 -0.13 -16.92 1.17
C LEU A 174 -0.32 -15.48 1.65
N VAL A 175 0.63 -14.92 2.42
CA VAL A 175 0.61 -13.51 2.83
C VAL A 175 0.63 -12.60 1.60
N ASP A 176 1.50 -12.86 0.63
CA ASP A 176 1.59 -12.05 -0.58
C ASP A 176 0.38 -12.19 -1.50
N VAL A 177 -0.17 -13.41 -1.63
CA VAL A 177 -1.43 -13.61 -2.34
C VAL A 177 -2.60 -12.92 -1.63
N ASN A 178 -2.66 -12.94 -0.29
CA ASN A 178 -3.69 -12.22 0.46
C ASN A 178 -3.61 -10.69 0.23
N LYS A 179 -2.39 -10.11 0.14
CA LYS A 179 -2.20 -8.69 -0.20
C LYS A 179 -2.78 -8.36 -1.58
N ARG A 180 -2.52 -9.20 -2.59
CA ARG A 180 -3.05 -9.01 -3.95
C ARG A 180 -4.57 -9.16 -4.02
N ILE A 181 -5.14 -10.16 -3.32
CA ILE A 181 -6.60 -10.31 -3.19
C ILE A 181 -7.20 -9.08 -2.51
N ALA A 182 -6.57 -8.54 -1.45
CA ALA A 182 -7.03 -7.33 -0.79
C ALA A 182 -6.97 -6.10 -1.72
N TYR A 183 -5.87 -5.95 -2.48
CA TYR A 183 -5.71 -4.89 -3.47
C TYR A 183 -6.83 -4.95 -4.52
N MET A 184 -7.07 -6.12 -5.11
CA MET A 184 -8.14 -6.29 -6.09
C MET A 184 -9.51 -6.00 -5.51
N ARG A 185 -9.81 -6.39 -4.27
CA ARG A 185 -11.11 -6.08 -3.65
C ARG A 185 -11.35 -4.57 -3.47
N VAL A 186 -10.31 -3.81 -3.13
CA VAL A 186 -10.41 -2.34 -2.95
C VAL A 186 -10.51 -1.63 -4.31
N HIS A 187 -9.67 -2.02 -5.27
CA HIS A 187 -9.54 -1.33 -6.54
C HIS A 187 -10.47 -1.86 -7.65
N SER A 188 -11.14 -3.01 -7.45
CA SER A 188 -12.10 -3.58 -8.40
C SER A 188 -13.22 -2.58 -8.76
N LYS A 189 -13.72 -1.80 -7.79
CA LYS A 189 -14.74 -0.76 -8.05
C LYS A 189 -14.23 0.40 -8.90
N GLN A 190 -12.96 0.78 -8.72
CA GLN A 190 -12.33 1.89 -9.45
C GLN A 190 -11.94 1.48 -10.88
N HIS A 191 -11.58 0.21 -11.06
CA HIS A 191 -11.07 -0.32 -12.32
C HIS A 191 -12.02 -1.32 -13.00
N ASN A 192 -13.31 -1.28 -12.68
CA ASN A 192 -14.32 -2.22 -13.22
C ASN A 192 -14.44 -2.21 -14.76
N ARG A 193 -13.90 -1.19 -15.42
CA ARG A 193 -13.86 -1.10 -16.90
C ARG A 193 -12.71 -1.92 -17.51
N LEU A 194 -11.73 -2.36 -16.72
CA LEU A 194 -10.61 -3.17 -17.19
C LEU A 194 -11.00 -4.65 -17.23
N LYS A 195 -10.94 -5.26 -18.43
CA LYS A 195 -11.23 -6.69 -18.62
C LYS A 195 -10.35 -7.61 -17.76
N ALA A 196 -9.09 -7.24 -17.54
CA ALA A 196 -8.17 -8.01 -16.70
C ALA A 196 -8.70 -8.23 -15.27
N PHE A 197 -9.40 -7.23 -14.68
CA PHE A 197 -9.99 -7.40 -13.35
C PHE A 197 -11.18 -8.37 -13.38
N GLN A 198 -11.93 -8.43 -14.48
CA GLN A 198 -13.08 -9.34 -14.63
C GLN A 198 -12.62 -10.79 -14.84
N GLU A 199 -11.52 -11.00 -15.56
CA GLU A 199 -10.96 -12.33 -15.86
C GLU A 199 -10.19 -12.92 -14.67
N ILE A 200 -9.45 -12.08 -13.93
CA ILE A 200 -8.60 -12.55 -12.82
C ILE A 200 -9.40 -12.79 -11.54
N GLN A 201 -10.50 -12.06 -11.33
CA GLN A 201 -11.36 -12.21 -10.15
C GLN A 201 -11.81 -13.67 -9.89
N PRO A 202 -12.40 -14.40 -10.85
CA PRO A 202 -12.84 -15.77 -10.61
C PRO A 202 -11.67 -16.73 -10.33
N GLU A 203 -10.52 -16.54 -10.98
CA GLU A 203 -9.33 -17.37 -10.74
C GLU A 203 -8.74 -17.09 -9.35
N LEU A 204 -8.80 -15.84 -8.88
CA LEU A 204 -8.44 -15.48 -7.52
C LEU A 204 -9.37 -16.08 -6.49
N ASP A 205 -10.67 -16.06 -6.74
CA ASP A 205 -11.66 -16.64 -5.84
C ASP A 205 -11.45 -18.17 -5.74
N ARG A 206 -11.15 -18.85 -6.85
CA ARG A 206 -10.76 -20.27 -6.87
C ARG A 206 -9.47 -20.54 -6.10
N LEU A 207 -8.44 -19.72 -6.31
CA LEU A 207 -7.17 -19.82 -5.59
C LEU A 207 -7.37 -19.62 -4.08
N CYS A 208 -8.22 -18.66 -3.72
CA CYS A 208 -8.58 -18.36 -2.34
C CYS A 208 -9.33 -19.53 -1.68
N GLN A 209 -10.29 -20.13 -2.38
CA GLN A 209 -11.00 -21.32 -1.92
C GLN A 209 -10.04 -22.49 -1.69
N ARG A 210 -9.18 -22.78 -2.68
CA ARG A 210 -8.18 -23.84 -2.59
C ARG A 210 -7.22 -23.63 -1.41
N ALA A 211 -6.71 -22.39 -1.27
CA ALA A 211 -5.85 -22.02 -0.16
C ALA A 211 -6.56 -22.18 1.19
N SER A 212 -7.84 -21.79 1.27
CA SER A 212 -8.65 -21.90 2.50
C SER A 212 -8.87 -23.35 2.88
N SER A 213 -9.22 -24.24 1.94
CA SER A 213 -9.39 -25.67 2.21
C SER A 213 -8.10 -26.31 2.76
N LYS A 214 -6.95 -26.03 2.13
CA LYS A 214 -5.66 -26.59 2.53
C LYS A 214 -5.20 -26.07 3.89
N THR A 215 -5.40 -24.79 4.12
CA THR A 215 -5.09 -24.13 5.40
C THR A 215 -5.96 -24.70 6.54
N ARG A 216 -7.25 -24.90 6.28
CA ARG A 216 -8.18 -25.55 7.21
C ARG A 216 -7.75 -26.97 7.53
N GLU A 217 -7.45 -27.79 6.52
CA GLU A 217 -7.03 -29.19 6.71
C GLU A 217 -5.76 -29.29 7.57
N PHE A 218 -4.76 -28.45 7.29
CA PHE A 218 -3.54 -28.37 8.09
C PHE A 218 -3.83 -28.01 9.55
N LEU A 219 -4.65 -26.97 9.79
CA LEU A 219 -4.99 -26.57 11.16
C LEU A 219 -5.74 -27.67 11.90
N LEU A 220 -6.72 -28.32 11.27
CA LEU A 220 -7.46 -29.43 11.87
C LEU A 220 -6.57 -30.62 12.17
N GLU A 221 -5.64 -30.97 11.28
CA GLU A 221 -4.64 -32.02 11.52
C GLU A 221 -3.81 -31.71 12.76
N LYS A 222 -3.28 -30.48 12.87
CA LYS A 222 -2.48 -30.07 14.04
C LYS A 222 -3.31 -30.01 15.32
N ILE A 223 -4.57 -29.58 15.26
CA ILE A 223 -5.48 -29.60 16.42
C ILE A 223 -5.74 -31.04 16.88
N ASN A 224 -5.90 -31.99 15.95
CA ASN A 224 -6.10 -33.39 16.31
C ASN A 224 -4.89 -34.00 17.05
N VAL A 225 -3.67 -33.50 16.82
CA VAL A 225 -2.49 -33.93 17.58
C VAL A 225 -2.59 -33.55 19.08
N LEU A 226 -3.28 -32.45 19.41
CA LEU A 226 -3.52 -32.02 20.80
C LEU A 226 -4.40 -32.99 21.58
N ARG A 227 -5.14 -33.88 20.90
CA ARG A 227 -5.93 -34.92 21.56
C ARG A 227 -5.07 -35.90 22.37
N SER A 228 -3.78 -36.04 22.02
CA SER A 228 -2.89 -36.95 22.73
C SER A 228 -2.58 -36.43 24.14
N LEU A 229 -2.89 -37.24 25.17
CA LEU A 229 -2.69 -36.87 26.58
C LEU A 229 -1.22 -36.60 26.94
N ASN A 230 -0.28 -37.16 26.17
CA ASN A 230 1.17 -36.96 26.38
C ASN A 230 1.71 -35.70 25.70
N SER A 231 0.88 -34.96 24.97
CA SER A 231 1.30 -33.73 24.29
C SER A 231 1.27 -32.55 25.24
N ASN A 232 2.39 -31.85 25.37
CA ASN A 232 2.41 -30.56 26.05
C ASN A 232 1.68 -29.53 25.17
N ALA A 233 0.41 -29.27 25.46
CA ALA A 233 -0.42 -28.35 24.68
C ALA A 233 0.26 -26.98 24.49
N HIS A 234 0.87 -26.45 25.56
CA HIS A 234 1.62 -25.18 25.53
C HIS A 234 2.80 -25.17 24.53
N VAL A 235 3.53 -26.28 24.42
CA VAL A 235 4.66 -26.37 23.47
C VAL A 235 4.15 -26.37 22.04
N LEU A 236 3.06 -27.08 21.75
CA LEU A 236 2.46 -27.10 20.41
C LEU A 236 1.82 -25.76 20.05
N GLN A 237 1.15 -25.10 20.99
CA GLN A 237 0.60 -23.75 20.84
C GLN A 237 1.68 -22.74 20.46
N SER A 238 2.77 -22.69 21.23
CA SER A 238 3.89 -21.76 21.00
C SER A 238 4.71 -22.09 19.75
N SER A 239 5.03 -23.36 19.52
CA SER A 239 5.94 -23.76 18.43
C SER A 239 5.28 -23.91 17.06
N ILE A 240 3.97 -24.22 17.01
CA ILE A 240 3.25 -24.47 15.75
C ILE A 240 2.17 -23.42 15.55
N PHE A 241 1.19 -23.34 16.44
CA PHE A 241 0.01 -22.50 16.20
C PHE A 241 0.33 -21.01 16.11
N LEU A 242 1.18 -20.48 16.99
CA LEU A 242 1.58 -19.07 16.93
C LEU A 242 2.39 -18.75 15.68
N LYS A 243 3.24 -19.67 15.19
CA LYS A 243 3.97 -19.47 13.92
C LYS A 243 3.00 -19.37 12.74
N TYR A 244 1.98 -20.22 12.73
CA TYR A 244 0.97 -20.29 11.68
C TYR A 244 -0.28 -19.45 11.98
N ARG A 245 -0.25 -18.49 12.92
CA ARG A 245 -1.42 -17.66 13.30
C ARG A 245 -2.10 -16.97 12.12
N PHE A 246 -1.31 -16.58 11.12
CA PHE A 246 -1.83 -15.93 9.92
C PHE A 246 -2.83 -16.80 9.15
N PHE A 247 -2.69 -18.13 9.21
CA PHE A 247 -3.64 -19.06 8.61
C PHE A 247 -5.04 -18.89 9.17
N ASN A 248 -5.18 -18.82 10.49
CA ASN A 248 -6.47 -18.60 11.11
C ASN A 248 -7.01 -17.20 10.79
N HIS A 249 -6.16 -16.18 10.80
CA HIS A 249 -6.57 -14.82 10.42
C HIS A 249 -7.03 -14.74 8.96
N PHE A 250 -6.36 -15.46 8.07
CA PHE A 250 -6.74 -15.58 6.66
C PHE A 250 -8.11 -16.26 6.52
N LEU A 251 -8.36 -17.36 7.24
CA LEU A 251 -9.67 -18.01 7.26
C LEU A 251 -10.76 -17.08 7.78
N ILE A 252 -10.50 -16.33 8.86
CA ILE A 252 -11.47 -15.36 9.41
C ILE A 252 -11.86 -14.31 8.38
N GLU A 253 -10.90 -13.78 7.62
CA GLU A 253 -11.13 -12.72 6.64
C GLU A 253 -11.79 -13.21 5.34
N ARG A 254 -11.45 -14.43 4.91
CA ARG A 254 -11.81 -14.95 3.58
C ARG A 254 -12.87 -16.03 3.59
N HIS A 255 -12.85 -16.92 4.59
CA HIS A 255 -13.73 -18.08 4.70
C HIS A 255 -14.20 -18.29 6.16
N PRO A 256 -15.10 -17.43 6.68
CA PRO A 256 -15.44 -17.40 8.10
C PRO A 256 -16.04 -18.70 8.62
N GLU A 257 -16.75 -19.47 7.79
CA GLU A 257 -17.31 -20.78 8.16
C GLU A 257 -16.21 -21.79 8.51
N ALA A 258 -15.09 -21.77 7.78
CA ALA A 258 -13.95 -22.65 8.06
C ALA A 258 -13.23 -22.22 9.34
N ALA A 259 -13.15 -20.91 9.62
CA ALA A 259 -12.59 -20.41 10.86
C ALA A 259 -13.43 -20.82 12.07
N VAL A 260 -14.76 -20.79 11.96
CA VAL A 260 -15.68 -21.28 13.00
C VAL A 260 -15.46 -22.76 13.25
N GLU A 261 -15.33 -23.56 12.20
CA GLU A 261 -15.08 -25.00 12.36
C GLU A 261 -13.73 -25.29 13.05
N VAL A 262 -12.65 -24.61 12.66
CA VAL A 262 -11.33 -24.76 13.30
C VAL A 262 -11.42 -24.39 14.79
N ARG A 263 -12.12 -23.30 15.11
CA ARG A 263 -12.33 -22.85 16.49
C ARG A 263 -13.15 -23.85 17.30
N ASP A 264 -14.27 -24.34 16.77
CA ASP A 264 -15.17 -25.22 17.51
C ASP A 264 -14.52 -26.61 17.75
N ASN A 265 -13.73 -27.11 16.79
CA ASN A 265 -12.89 -28.29 16.99
C ASN A 265 -11.81 -28.07 18.06
N TYR A 266 -11.15 -26.91 18.04
CA TYR A 266 -10.18 -26.54 19.06
C TYR A 266 -10.82 -26.51 20.46
N ILE A 267 -11.97 -25.85 20.61
CA ILE A 267 -12.73 -25.81 21.86
C ILE A 267 -13.04 -27.22 22.34
N HIS A 268 -13.53 -28.09 21.46
CA HIS A 268 -13.90 -29.46 21.84
C HIS A 268 -12.69 -30.27 22.35
N ILE A 269 -11.57 -30.21 21.64
CA ILE A 269 -10.36 -30.97 22.00
C ILE A 269 -9.71 -30.40 23.27
N MET A 270 -9.58 -29.08 23.38
CA MET A 270 -8.98 -28.45 24.56
C MET A 270 -9.85 -28.59 25.81
N ARG A 271 -11.17 -28.50 25.66
CA ARG A 271 -12.12 -28.79 26.76
C ARG A 271 -11.86 -30.18 27.32
N GLN A 272 -11.80 -31.19 26.45
CA GLN A 272 -11.58 -32.58 26.87
C GLN A 272 -10.18 -32.76 27.47
N TYR A 273 -9.16 -32.19 26.82
CA TYR A 273 -7.78 -32.22 27.29
C TYR A 273 -7.66 -31.68 28.73
N TYR A 274 -8.15 -30.47 28.99
CA TYR A 274 -8.06 -29.88 30.34
C TYR A 274 -8.89 -30.66 31.35
N LEU A 275 -10.10 -31.10 30.98
CA LEU A 275 -10.93 -31.90 31.86
C LEU A 275 -10.21 -33.18 32.32
N ASP A 276 -9.65 -33.94 31.38
CA ASP A 276 -8.95 -35.20 31.68
C ASP A 276 -7.70 -34.95 32.56
N HIS A 277 -6.96 -33.88 32.29
CA HIS A 277 -5.78 -33.51 33.08
C HIS A 277 -6.14 -33.06 34.50
N PHE A 278 -7.16 -32.20 34.66
CA PHE A 278 -7.58 -31.74 35.98
C PHE A 278 -8.26 -32.86 36.79
N ASP A 279 -9.03 -33.74 36.16
CA ASP A 279 -9.61 -34.93 36.82
C ASP A 279 -8.52 -35.91 37.28
N ALA A 280 -7.49 -36.13 36.45
CA ALA A 280 -6.35 -36.95 36.84
C ALA A 280 -5.54 -36.29 37.96
N TYR A 281 -5.33 -34.97 37.87
CA TYR A 281 -4.60 -34.19 38.86
C TYR A 281 -5.30 -34.19 40.22
N GLN A 282 -6.60 -33.90 40.26
CA GLN A 282 -7.43 -33.95 41.47
C GLN A 282 -7.38 -35.33 42.13
N ARG A 283 -7.56 -36.41 41.35
CA ARG A 283 -7.48 -37.79 41.87
C ARG A 283 -6.09 -38.12 42.42
N GLY A 284 -5.03 -37.58 41.81
CA GLY A 284 -3.67 -37.69 42.32
C GLY A 284 -3.48 -36.96 43.64
N LEU A 285 -3.96 -35.72 43.74
CA LEU A 285 -3.88 -34.89 44.94
C LEU A 285 -4.63 -35.53 46.12
N MET A 286 -5.83 -36.09 45.90
CA MET A 286 -6.58 -36.79 46.94
C MET A 286 -5.82 -37.96 47.58
N LYS A 287 -4.94 -38.65 46.83
CA LYS A 287 -4.13 -39.75 47.39
C LYS A 287 -3.05 -39.25 48.37
N LEU A 288 -2.65 -37.98 48.23
CA LEU A 288 -1.63 -37.33 49.05
C LEU A 288 -2.23 -36.60 50.26
N GLU A 289 -3.55 -36.70 50.47
CA GLU A 289 -4.23 -36.00 51.56
C GLU A 289 -3.87 -36.56 52.94
N ARG A 290 -3.55 -35.64 53.85
CA ARG A 290 -3.50 -35.87 55.29
C ARG A 290 -4.74 -35.27 55.93
N VAL A 291 -5.57 -36.11 56.54
CA VAL A 291 -6.69 -35.64 57.40
C VAL A 291 -6.10 -35.00 58.65
N VAL A 292 -6.38 -33.71 58.85
CA VAL A 292 -5.79 -32.89 59.93
C VAL A 292 -6.68 -32.84 61.17
N ALA A 293 -8.01 -32.75 61.02
CA ALA A 293 -8.97 -32.67 62.12
C ALA A 293 -10.10 -33.70 61.96
N ASP A 294 -10.54 -34.26 63.08
CA ASP A 294 -11.69 -35.18 63.16
C ASP A 294 -12.77 -34.62 64.11
N LYS A 295 -13.98 -35.17 64.10
CA LYS A 295 -15.12 -34.77 64.97
C LYS A 295 -14.78 -34.79 66.46
N ALA A 296 -13.74 -35.52 66.86
CA ALA A 296 -13.25 -35.63 68.23
C ALA A 296 -12.29 -34.49 68.65
N ASP A 297 -11.85 -33.64 67.73
CA ASP A 297 -10.90 -32.56 67.98
C ASP A 297 -11.67 -31.25 68.25
N VAL A 298 -11.75 -30.85 69.52
CA VAL A 298 -12.52 -29.67 69.98
C VAL A 298 -11.58 -28.65 70.60
N ILE A 299 -11.80 -27.36 70.29
CA ILE A 299 -11.05 -26.24 70.87
C ILE A 299 -11.43 -26.10 72.36
N GLY A 300 -10.44 -26.08 73.25
CA GLY A 300 -10.65 -25.85 74.69
C GLY A 300 -10.83 -27.11 75.54
N MET A 301 -10.46 -28.28 75.04
CA MET A 301 -10.39 -29.48 75.87
C MET A 301 -9.11 -29.40 76.71
N GLU A 302 -9.24 -29.26 78.04
CA GLU A 302 -8.10 -29.43 78.96
C GLU A 302 -7.49 -30.81 78.70
N GLU A 303 -6.16 -30.88 78.59
CA GLU A 303 -5.43 -32.14 78.54
C GLU A 303 -5.68 -32.92 79.83
N THR A 304 -6.75 -33.70 79.85
CA THR A 304 -6.85 -34.79 80.81
C THR A 304 -5.88 -35.86 80.34
N ASN A 305 -4.63 -35.74 80.80
CA ASN A 305 -3.64 -36.81 80.78
C ASN A 305 -4.18 -37.99 81.58
N LYS A 306 -5.09 -38.76 80.97
CA LYS A 306 -5.49 -40.07 81.47
C LYS A 306 -4.31 -40.99 81.22
N LEU A 307 -3.51 -41.21 82.27
CA LEU A 307 -2.54 -42.29 82.31
C LEU A 307 -3.22 -43.60 81.88
N SER A 308 -2.78 -44.14 80.74
CA SER A 308 -3.16 -45.47 80.28
C SER A 308 -2.31 -46.49 81.05
N LEU A 309 -2.92 -47.21 82.00
CA LEU A 309 -2.22 -48.18 82.87
C LEU A 309 -2.11 -49.59 82.27
N PHE A 310 -2.59 -49.85 81.05
CA PHE A 310 -2.41 -51.16 80.41
C PHE A 310 -2.30 -51.04 78.89
N GLY A 311 -1.21 -51.55 78.32
CA GLY A 311 -1.10 -51.88 76.90
C GLY A 311 -0.12 -51.01 76.10
N ALA A 312 1.04 -51.57 75.79
CA ALA A 312 2.00 -51.04 74.85
C ALA A 312 1.43 -50.98 73.43
N ALA A 313 0.78 -49.88 73.09
CA ALA A 313 0.65 -49.43 71.71
C ALA A 313 1.32 -48.06 71.65
N LYS A 314 2.40 -47.93 70.86
CA LYS A 314 2.98 -46.61 70.56
C LYS A 314 1.84 -45.73 70.04
N PRO A 315 1.41 -44.68 70.76
CA PRO A 315 0.48 -43.75 70.18
C PRO A 315 1.25 -43.08 69.04
N VAL A 316 0.76 -43.20 67.81
CA VAL A 316 1.09 -42.21 66.80
C VAL A 316 0.68 -40.89 67.43
N VAL A 317 1.65 -40.07 67.82
CA VAL A 317 1.44 -38.74 68.39
C VAL A 317 0.79 -37.91 67.29
N ARG A 318 -0.54 -38.01 67.18
CA ARG A 318 -1.35 -36.94 66.62
C ARG A 318 -1.23 -35.85 67.66
N ASP A 319 -0.54 -34.78 67.29
CA ASP A 319 -0.34 -33.61 68.12
C ASP A 319 -1.68 -32.87 68.25
N LYS A 320 -2.60 -33.45 69.04
CA LYS A 320 -4.01 -33.04 69.16
C LYS A 320 -4.17 -31.62 69.68
N ALA A 321 -3.19 -31.12 70.44
CA ALA A 321 -3.12 -29.75 70.93
C ALA A 321 -2.80 -28.71 69.82
N ASN A 322 -2.26 -29.15 68.67
CA ASN A 322 -1.76 -28.28 67.59
C ASN A 322 -2.61 -28.30 66.31
N VAL A 323 -3.76 -28.98 66.31
CA VAL A 323 -4.64 -29.15 65.11
C VAL A 323 -5.13 -27.80 64.55
N PHE A 324 -5.35 -26.81 65.42
CA PHE A 324 -5.81 -25.47 65.05
C PHE A 324 -4.72 -24.38 65.10
N ASN A 325 -3.44 -24.76 65.28
CA ASN A 325 -2.33 -23.81 65.26
C ASN A 325 -1.86 -23.55 63.81
N LEU A 326 -1.63 -22.27 63.46
CA LEU A 326 -1.23 -21.87 62.11
C LEU A 326 0.10 -22.48 61.66
N GLY A 327 1.08 -22.60 62.57
CA GLY A 327 2.37 -23.30 62.36
C GLY A 327 2.94 -23.21 60.93
N THR A 328 3.29 -24.39 60.38
CA THR A 328 3.73 -24.54 58.99
C THR A 328 2.59 -24.48 57.95
N ARG A 329 1.32 -24.51 58.38
CA ARG A 329 0.13 -24.40 57.50
C ARG A 329 -0.09 -22.97 56.99
N ALA A 330 0.47 -21.98 57.69
CA ALA A 330 0.51 -20.61 57.22
C ALA A 330 1.34 -20.48 55.92
N ALA A 331 2.41 -21.26 55.78
CA ALA A 331 3.28 -21.24 54.59
C ALA A 331 2.54 -21.69 53.32
N SER A 332 1.59 -22.64 53.42
CA SER A 332 0.76 -23.04 52.28
C SER A 332 -0.24 -21.98 51.78
N ALA A 333 -0.45 -20.90 52.55
CA ALA A 333 -1.37 -19.80 52.21
C ALA A 333 -0.66 -18.46 52.01
N LEU A 334 0.68 -18.44 51.99
CA LEU A 334 1.48 -17.24 51.73
C LEU A 334 2.07 -17.34 50.33
N ILE A 335 1.43 -16.66 49.37
CA ILE A 335 1.90 -16.54 47.97
C ILE A 335 2.93 -15.39 47.81
N GLU A 336 3.17 -14.58 48.85
CA GLU A 336 4.06 -13.41 48.79
C GLU A 336 5.47 -13.73 49.33
N GLY A 337 6.45 -13.90 48.43
CA GLY A 337 7.89 -14.09 48.76
C GLY A 337 8.62 -15.05 47.80
N GLU A 338 9.96 -15.15 47.90
CA GLU A 338 10.78 -16.15 47.18
C GLU A 338 10.39 -17.60 47.54
N ASP A 339 9.72 -17.81 48.67
CA ASP A 339 9.28 -19.11 49.20
C ASP A 339 7.81 -19.47 48.85
N SER A 340 7.24 -18.88 47.79
CA SER A 340 5.87 -19.19 47.37
C SER A 340 5.72 -20.69 47.03
N PRO A 341 4.70 -21.39 47.58
CA PRO A 341 4.54 -22.82 47.34
C PRO A 341 4.18 -23.07 45.87
N GLN A 342 5.08 -23.74 45.14
CA GLN A 342 4.81 -24.15 43.76
C GLN A 342 3.71 -25.21 43.70
N ALA A 343 3.06 -25.37 42.55
CA ALA A 343 2.09 -26.43 42.35
C ALA A 343 2.75 -27.81 42.60
N ILE A 344 2.10 -28.64 43.42
CA ILE A 344 2.60 -29.98 43.75
C ILE A 344 2.73 -30.82 42.48
N VAL A 345 3.96 -31.24 42.18
CA VAL A 345 4.23 -32.17 41.08
C VAL A 345 3.94 -33.60 41.56
N LEU A 346 2.86 -34.20 41.06
CA LEU A 346 2.41 -35.54 41.49
C LEU A 346 3.49 -36.62 41.38
N SER A 347 4.38 -36.55 40.38
CA SER A 347 5.46 -37.51 40.21
C SER A 347 6.48 -37.46 41.35
N ILE A 348 6.79 -36.27 41.86
CA ILE A 348 7.81 -36.08 42.90
C ILE A 348 7.21 -36.41 44.27
N ALA A 349 5.97 -35.95 44.52
CA ALA A 349 5.27 -36.22 45.77
C ALA A 349 4.90 -37.69 45.96
N GLY A 350 4.70 -38.43 44.87
CA GLY A 350 4.50 -39.88 44.91
C GLY A 350 5.73 -40.65 45.38
N ASP A 351 6.93 -40.21 44.96
CA ASP A 351 8.20 -40.86 45.31
C ASP A 351 8.64 -40.55 46.76
N THR A 352 8.32 -39.35 47.26
CA THR A 352 8.64 -38.95 48.65
C THR A 352 7.59 -39.40 49.66
N ASN A 353 6.41 -39.84 49.20
CA ASN A 353 5.25 -40.21 50.02
C ASN A 353 4.88 -39.15 51.08
N GLU A 354 5.17 -37.89 50.77
CA GLU A 354 4.80 -36.75 51.60
C GLU A 354 3.29 -36.54 51.53
N LYS A 355 2.68 -36.32 52.70
CA LYS A 355 1.25 -36.03 52.80
C LYS A 355 1.02 -34.57 53.14
N TYR A 356 0.07 -33.96 52.46
CA TYR A 356 -0.22 -32.54 52.57
C TYR A 356 -1.60 -32.29 53.19
N PRO A 357 -1.77 -31.19 53.93
CA PRO A 357 -3.10 -30.78 54.39
C PRO A 357 -3.94 -30.31 53.19
N PHE A 358 -5.26 -30.32 53.32
CA PHE A 358 -6.17 -30.03 52.22
C PHE A 358 -5.93 -28.65 51.59
N GLU A 359 -5.65 -27.60 52.38
CA GLU A 359 -5.40 -26.26 51.85
C GLU A 359 -4.20 -26.20 50.88
N ALA A 360 -3.18 -27.05 51.07
CA ALA A 360 -2.03 -27.13 50.17
C ALA A 360 -2.38 -27.87 48.86
N LEU A 361 -3.27 -28.85 48.91
CA LEU A 361 -3.83 -29.51 47.73
C LEU A 361 -4.71 -28.54 46.94
N PHE A 362 -5.58 -27.81 47.64
CA PHE A 362 -6.45 -26.80 47.06
C PHE A 362 -5.65 -25.64 46.45
N HIS A 363 -4.60 -25.19 47.14
CA HIS A 363 -3.64 -24.22 46.61
C HIS A 363 -3.03 -24.72 45.29
N SER A 364 -2.51 -25.94 45.29
CA SER A 364 -1.85 -26.52 44.11
C SER A 364 -2.80 -26.76 42.93
N TYR A 365 -4.05 -27.12 43.20
CA TYR A 365 -5.10 -27.20 42.18
C TYR A 365 -5.42 -25.81 41.61
N SER A 366 -5.65 -24.84 42.48
CA SER A 366 -6.08 -23.50 42.10
C SER A 366 -4.98 -22.72 41.37
N LEU A 367 -3.72 -22.86 41.80
CA LEU A 367 -2.58 -22.26 41.13
C LEU A 367 -2.38 -22.85 39.73
N ALA A 368 -2.41 -24.19 39.60
CA ALA A 368 -2.32 -24.86 38.31
C ALA A 368 -3.47 -24.43 37.37
N LEU A 369 -4.69 -24.27 37.89
CA LEU A 369 -5.82 -23.77 37.12
C LEU A 369 -5.58 -22.34 36.64
N VAL A 370 -5.11 -21.45 37.51
CA VAL A 370 -4.82 -20.04 37.18
C VAL A 370 -3.73 -19.91 36.12
N ASP A 371 -2.61 -20.63 36.25
CA ASP A 371 -1.50 -20.55 35.30
C ASP A 371 -1.87 -21.13 33.92
N ASN A 372 -2.57 -22.27 33.88
CA ASN A 372 -3.08 -22.84 32.62
C ASN A 372 -4.16 -21.95 32.00
N ALA A 373 -5.04 -21.36 32.80
CA ALA A 373 -6.06 -20.43 32.31
C ALA A 373 -5.44 -19.16 31.73
N THR A 374 -4.40 -18.61 32.36
CA THR A 374 -3.72 -17.39 31.90
C THR A 374 -3.04 -17.63 30.56
N THR A 375 -2.25 -18.71 30.46
CA THR A 375 -1.52 -19.07 29.23
C THR A 375 -2.47 -19.39 28.07
N GLU A 376 -3.54 -20.13 28.33
CA GLU A 376 -4.55 -20.45 27.32
C GLU A 376 -5.33 -19.20 26.86
N TYR A 377 -5.69 -18.31 27.79
CA TYR A 377 -6.36 -17.05 27.44
C TYR A 377 -5.48 -16.17 26.56
N GLU A 378 -4.19 -16.07 26.87
CA GLU A 378 -3.22 -15.35 26.04
C GLU A 378 -3.12 -15.97 24.64
N PHE A 379 -3.04 -17.30 24.55
CA PHE A 379 -3.05 -18.00 23.26
C PHE A 379 -4.31 -17.72 22.45
N ILE A 380 -5.49 -17.80 23.08
CA ILE A 380 -6.78 -17.53 22.42
C ILE A 380 -6.80 -16.11 21.86
N MET A 381 -6.33 -15.14 22.63
CA MET A 381 -6.20 -13.74 22.20
C MET A 381 -5.25 -13.60 21.01
N GLN A 382 -4.10 -14.28 21.01
CA GLN A 382 -3.13 -14.15 19.93
C GLN A 382 -3.53 -14.89 18.64
N PHE A 383 -4.27 -16.01 18.74
CA PHE A 383 -4.57 -16.89 17.62
C PHE A 383 -5.97 -16.68 17.02
N PHE A 384 -7.00 -16.48 17.84
CA PHE A 384 -8.39 -16.34 17.38
C PHE A 384 -8.84 -14.89 17.17
N VAL A 385 -8.16 -13.92 17.78
CA VAL A 385 -8.49 -12.50 17.62
C VAL A 385 -7.62 -11.87 16.54
N SER A 386 -8.22 -11.64 15.36
CA SER A 386 -7.54 -10.90 14.28
C SER A 386 -7.78 -9.39 14.41
N PRO A 387 -6.73 -8.55 14.51
CA PRO A 387 -6.87 -7.09 14.61
C PRO A 387 -7.39 -6.43 13.32
N LYS A 388 -7.34 -7.14 12.19
CA LYS A 388 -7.73 -6.63 10.87
C LYS A 388 -9.12 -7.09 10.42
N ALA A 389 -9.68 -8.12 11.08
CA ALA A 389 -10.98 -8.66 10.73
C ALA A 389 -12.10 -7.79 11.32
N ARG A 390 -13.01 -7.30 10.48
CA ARG A 390 -14.29 -6.73 10.93
C ARG A 390 -15.21 -7.87 11.36
N GLN A 391 -15.03 -8.36 12.57
CA GLN A 391 -15.93 -9.34 13.17
C GLN A 391 -17.14 -8.62 13.80
N LYS A 392 -18.30 -9.30 13.83
CA LYS A 392 -19.52 -8.79 14.48
C LYS A 392 -19.41 -8.78 16.02
N ILE A 393 -18.53 -9.62 16.56
CA ILE A 393 -18.27 -9.79 17.98
C ILE A 393 -16.92 -9.14 18.27
N THR A 394 -16.79 -8.44 19.41
CA THR A 394 -15.50 -7.85 19.78
C THR A 394 -14.47 -8.97 20.03
N GLY A 395 -13.19 -8.70 19.76
CA GLY A 395 -12.14 -9.70 19.97
C GLY A 395 -12.12 -10.27 21.40
N SER A 396 -12.34 -9.39 22.38
CA SER A 396 -12.43 -9.76 23.80
C SER A 396 -13.62 -10.68 24.10
N ASP A 397 -14.79 -10.46 23.48
CA ASP A 397 -15.97 -11.29 23.70
C ASP A 397 -15.79 -12.68 23.08
N MET A 398 -15.14 -12.76 21.91
CA MET A 398 -14.79 -14.05 21.31
C MET A 398 -13.84 -14.83 22.21
N ALA A 399 -12.78 -14.18 22.72
CA ALA A 399 -11.83 -14.83 23.61
C ALA A 399 -12.51 -15.32 24.90
N ARG A 400 -13.39 -14.50 25.50
CA ARG A 400 -14.18 -14.90 26.67
C ARG A 400 -15.09 -16.10 26.39
N MET A 401 -15.74 -16.15 25.22
CA MET A 401 -16.59 -17.28 24.84
C MET A 401 -15.80 -18.58 24.68
N VAL A 402 -14.68 -18.54 23.94
CA VAL A 402 -13.80 -19.69 23.74
C VAL A 402 -13.25 -20.18 25.09
N PHE A 403 -12.74 -19.26 25.91
CA PHE A 403 -12.21 -19.56 27.24
C PHE A 403 -13.26 -20.21 28.15
N SER A 404 -14.46 -19.62 28.22
CA SER A 404 -15.56 -20.15 29.03
C SER A 404 -15.89 -21.58 28.61
N HIS A 405 -16.00 -21.84 27.31
CA HIS A 405 -16.28 -23.20 26.87
C HIS A 405 -15.17 -24.19 27.19
N ILE A 406 -13.89 -23.80 27.17
CA ILE A 406 -12.77 -24.69 27.48
C ILE A 406 -12.70 -24.98 28.99
N PHE A 407 -12.71 -23.96 29.83
CA PHE A 407 -12.43 -24.10 31.27
C PHE A 407 -13.64 -24.32 32.17
N GLU A 408 -14.86 -24.00 31.74
CA GLU A 408 -16.05 -24.17 32.60
C GLU A 408 -16.19 -25.59 33.17
N PRO A 409 -15.97 -26.68 32.41
CA PRO A 409 -15.97 -28.03 32.99
C PRO A 409 -14.86 -28.25 34.02
N SER A 410 -13.64 -27.77 33.76
CA SER A 410 -12.50 -27.90 34.68
C SER A 410 -12.69 -27.09 35.97
N MET A 411 -13.34 -25.93 35.87
CA MET A 411 -13.74 -25.12 37.03
C MET A 411 -14.77 -25.87 37.89
N ARG A 412 -15.77 -26.51 37.27
CA ARG A 412 -16.77 -27.33 37.99
C ARG A 412 -16.13 -28.49 38.74
N VAL A 413 -15.10 -29.12 38.19
CA VAL A 413 -14.32 -30.16 38.89
C VAL A 413 -13.67 -29.59 40.15
N GLY A 414 -13.09 -28.40 40.06
CA GLY A 414 -12.53 -27.69 41.22
C GLY A 414 -13.58 -27.30 42.27
N GLU A 415 -14.76 -26.85 41.83
CA GLU A 415 -15.90 -26.56 42.72
C GLU A 415 -16.38 -27.81 43.45
N GLN A 416 -16.51 -28.94 42.74
CA GLN A 416 -16.88 -30.22 43.34
C GLN A 416 -15.81 -30.71 44.32
N PHE A 417 -14.52 -30.52 44.00
CA PHE A 417 -13.42 -30.84 44.89
C PHE A 417 -13.51 -30.08 46.22
N LEU A 418 -13.73 -28.76 46.16
CA LEU A 418 -13.91 -27.95 47.35
C LEU A 418 -15.18 -28.33 48.12
N ARG A 419 -16.29 -28.55 47.41
CA ARG A 419 -17.57 -28.91 48.03
C ARG A 419 -17.50 -30.23 48.79
N ALA A 420 -16.86 -31.25 48.23
CA ALA A 420 -16.69 -32.55 48.88
C ALA A 420 -15.91 -32.42 50.21
N TYR A 421 -14.91 -31.53 50.25
CA TYR A 421 -14.19 -31.22 51.48
C TYR A 421 -15.06 -30.45 52.48
N LEU A 422 -15.79 -29.42 52.03
CA LEU A 422 -16.66 -28.61 52.91
C LEU A 422 -17.78 -29.43 53.58
N GLU A 423 -18.29 -30.47 52.91
CA GLU A 423 -19.33 -31.35 53.47
C GLU A 423 -18.80 -32.30 54.56
N THR A 424 -17.48 -32.54 54.60
CA THR A 424 -16.85 -33.54 55.48
C THR A 424 -15.87 -32.97 56.50
N THR A 425 -15.48 -31.70 56.36
CA THR A 425 -14.44 -31.09 57.20
C THR A 425 -14.95 -30.61 58.56
N TYR A 426 -14.12 -30.81 59.58
CA TYR A 426 -14.24 -30.21 60.91
C TYR A 426 -13.15 -29.15 61.16
N ASP A 427 -12.36 -28.82 60.14
CA ASP A 427 -11.23 -27.89 60.24
C ASP A 427 -11.59 -26.49 59.74
N ALA A 428 -12.03 -25.63 60.67
CA ALA A 428 -12.34 -24.23 60.38
C ALA A 428 -11.13 -23.42 59.90
N LEU A 429 -9.91 -23.76 60.35
CA LEU A 429 -8.69 -23.07 59.94
C LEU A 429 -8.35 -23.39 58.47
N GLY A 430 -8.43 -24.66 58.08
CA GLY A 430 -8.21 -25.07 56.69
C GLY A 430 -9.18 -24.39 55.71
N VAL A 431 -10.44 -24.21 56.10
CA VAL A 431 -11.43 -23.47 55.30
C VAL A 431 -11.04 -21.99 55.17
N LEU A 432 -10.64 -21.33 56.26
CA LEU A 432 -10.19 -19.93 56.22
C LEU A 432 -8.94 -19.74 55.36
N LEU A 433 -8.00 -20.70 55.39
CA LEU A 433 -6.82 -20.68 54.53
C LEU A 433 -7.20 -20.84 53.05
N CYS A 434 -8.15 -21.72 52.71
CA CYS A 434 -8.68 -21.85 51.34
C CYS A 434 -9.30 -20.53 50.84
N VAL A 435 -10.06 -19.82 51.69
CA VAL A 435 -10.61 -18.50 51.36
C VAL A 435 -9.50 -17.48 51.09
N ARG A 436 -8.45 -17.47 51.93
CA ARG A 436 -7.31 -16.57 51.75
C ARG A 436 -6.55 -16.85 50.46
N ILE A 437 -6.34 -18.12 50.13
CA ILE A 437 -5.71 -18.57 48.87
C ILE A 437 -6.49 -18.03 47.66
N MET A 438 -7.82 -18.20 47.64
CA MET A 438 -8.66 -17.68 46.56
C MET A 438 -8.57 -16.16 46.44
N SER A 439 -8.59 -15.44 47.57
CA SER A 439 -8.46 -13.98 47.56
C SER A 439 -7.12 -13.52 47.00
N GLN A 440 -6.03 -14.23 47.30
CA GLN A 440 -4.70 -13.91 46.78
C GLN A 440 -4.59 -14.22 45.29
N LEU A 441 -5.07 -15.39 44.85
CA LEU A 441 -5.10 -15.75 43.42
C LEU A 441 -5.97 -14.78 42.59
N ALA A 442 -7.06 -14.27 43.16
CA ALA A 442 -7.88 -13.24 42.52
C ALA A 442 -7.11 -11.91 42.35
N SER A 443 -6.35 -11.49 43.36
CA SER A 443 -5.48 -10.30 43.30
C SER A 443 -4.36 -10.48 42.27
N GLU A 444 -3.73 -11.65 42.25
CA GLU A 444 -2.71 -12.05 41.28
C GLU A 444 -3.26 -11.96 39.84
N LEU A 445 -4.45 -12.49 39.58
CA LEU A 445 -5.13 -12.38 38.29
C LEU A 445 -5.44 -10.94 37.89
N GLN A 446 -5.86 -10.09 38.84
CA GLN A 446 -6.07 -8.66 38.58
C GLN A 446 -4.78 -7.93 38.22
N ARG A 447 -3.65 -8.34 38.83
CA ARG A 447 -2.32 -7.78 38.51
C ARG A 447 -1.80 -8.23 37.14
N ARG A 448 -2.22 -9.41 36.65
CA ARG A 448 -1.83 -9.98 35.35
C ARG A 448 -2.64 -9.43 34.16
N GLN A 449 -3.60 -8.52 34.39
CA GLN A 449 -4.42 -7.90 33.33
C GLN A 449 -3.64 -6.98 32.38
#